data_AF-A0A349DU58-F1
#
_entry.id   AF-A0A349DU58-F1
#
_cell.length_a   1.000
_cell.length_b   1.000
_cell.length_c   1.000
_cell.angle_alpha   90.00
_cell.angle_beta   90.00
_cell.angle_gamma   90.00
#
_symmetry.space_group_name_H-M   'P 1'
#
loop_
_entity.id
_entity.type
_entity.pdbx_description
1 polymer ?
#
loop_
_entity_poly.entity_id
_entity_poly.type
_entity_poly.pdbx_seq_one_letter_code
_entity_poly.pdbx_strand_id
1 'polypeptide(L)'
;MEDLVIGQNVLTQENKVEQASKTLKVSNVVFKGGKVTYQAGKKIVLSEFRAKGGSRVVLRIVPCANASTKAETLLNARSADIGINHLQLYPNPTKSSFVIALPLKPNAQKANSQLVEVYSLLGTTVLKKNVKPGEKIAIDLTNKPKGIYLVKYVTNGEVIIKKVIHQ
;
A
#
# COMPACT_ATOMS: atom_id res chain seq x y z
N MET A 1 -33.04 -9.48 -9.63
CA MET A 1 -31.64 -9.55 -10.13
C MET A 1 -31.02 -8.17 -9.98
N GLU A 2 -30.76 -7.77 -8.73
CA GLU A 2 -30.79 -6.36 -8.34
C GLU A 2 -29.40 -5.76 -8.11
N ASP A 3 -29.27 -4.54 -8.64
CA ASP A 3 -28.27 -3.56 -8.27
C ASP A 3 -28.73 -2.84 -7.00
N LEU A 4 -27.80 -2.35 -6.19
CA LEU A 4 -28.09 -1.62 -4.94
C LEU A 4 -27.30 -0.32 -4.88
N VAL A 5 -27.91 0.73 -4.35
CA VAL A 5 -27.28 2.04 -4.13
C VAL A 5 -27.25 2.33 -2.63
N ILE A 6 -26.06 2.60 -2.09
CA ILE A 6 -25.83 2.92 -0.68
C ILE A 6 -25.36 4.36 -0.54
N GLY A 7 -26.23 5.20 0.02
CA GLY A 7 -25.91 6.58 0.41
C GLY A 7 -25.78 6.80 1.92
N GLN A 8 -26.19 5.83 2.76
CA GLN A 8 -26.21 6.01 4.20
C GLN A 8 -24.81 5.87 4.82
N ASN A 9 -24.42 6.85 5.62
CA ASN A 9 -23.16 6.82 6.36
C ASN A 9 -23.12 5.68 7.39
N VAL A 10 -21.92 5.17 7.64
CA VAL A 10 -21.65 4.18 8.68
C VAL A 10 -21.03 4.91 9.86
N LEU A 11 -21.75 4.93 10.98
CA LEU A 11 -21.43 5.68 12.19
C LEU A 11 -20.33 5.01 13.01
N THR A 12 -19.84 5.72 14.03
CA THR A 12 -18.84 5.22 14.97
C THR A 12 -19.34 3.95 15.66
N GLN A 13 -18.51 2.91 15.70
CA GLN A 13 -18.81 1.58 16.28
C GLN A 13 -19.93 0.79 15.58
N GLU A 14 -20.50 1.29 14.50
CA GLU A 14 -21.48 0.56 13.70
C GLU A 14 -20.79 -0.58 12.93
N ASN A 15 -21.47 -1.72 12.80
CA ASN A 15 -21.01 -2.86 11.99
C ASN A 15 -22.08 -3.23 10.96
N LYS A 16 -21.79 -3.02 9.67
CA LYS A 16 -22.76 -3.15 8.58
C LYS A 16 -22.29 -4.10 7.49
N VAL A 17 -23.21 -4.86 6.90
CA VAL A 17 -22.96 -5.68 5.71
C VAL A 17 -23.99 -5.31 4.66
N GLU A 18 -23.52 -4.94 3.47
CA GLU A 18 -24.33 -4.46 2.35
C GLU A 18 -24.03 -5.30 1.11
N GLN A 19 -25.05 -5.85 0.47
CA GLN A 19 -24.87 -6.86 -0.57
C GLN A 19 -25.74 -6.59 -1.81
N ALA A 20 -25.17 -6.80 -3.01
CA ALA A 20 -25.89 -6.76 -4.28
C ALA A 20 -25.55 -7.96 -5.17
N SER A 21 -26.55 -8.49 -5.88
CA SER A 21 -26.34 -9.64 -6.79
C SER A 21 -25.54 -9.29 -8.05
N LYS A 22 -25.53 -8.02 -8.46
CA LYS A 22 -24.84 -7.52 -9.66
C LYS A 22 -23.93 -6.34 -9.32
N THR A 23 -24.49 -5.13 -9.24
CA THR A 23 -23.74 -3.90 -9.02
C THR A 23 -24.10 -3.27 -7.68
N LEU A 24 -23.10 -2.85 -6.92
CA LEU A 24 -23.28 -2.05 -5.71
C LEU A 24 -22.65 -0.67 -5.93
N LYS A 25 -23.45 0.40 -5.89
CA LYS A 25 -22.98 1.79 -5.98
C LYS A 25 -22.94 2.38 -4.57
N VAL A 26 -21.82 2.96 -4.16
CA VAL A 26 -21.60 3.40 -2.77
C VAL A 26 -21.12 4.85 -2.77
N SER A 27 -21.78 5.70 -1.98
CA SER A 27 -21.51 7.14 -1.91
C SER A 27 -21.56 7.71 -0.50
N ASN A 28 -21.13 6.94 0.49
CA ASN A 28 -21.25 7.30 1.90
C ASN A 28 -19.90 7.54 2.59
N VAL A 29 -19.97 7.98 3.84
CA VAL A 29 -18.83 8.16 4.74
C VAL A 29 -18.84 7.08 5.82
N VAL A 30 -17.69 6.45 6.05
CA VAL A 30 -17.46 5.54 7.18
C VAL A 30 -16.65 6.30 8.24
N PHE A 31 -17.29 6.56 9.38
CA PHE A 31 -16.69 7.29 10.50
C PHE A 31 -15.71 6.42 11.30
N LYS A 32 -14.87 7.07 12.12
CA LYS A 32 -13.85 6.40 12.96
C LYS A 32 -14.51 5.31 13.82
N GLY A 33 -13.94 4.11 13.82
CA GLY A 33 -14.48 2.96 14.55
C GLY A 33 -15.65 2.25 13.86
N GLY A 34 -16.24 2.82 12.81
CA GLY A 34 -17.24 2.15 11.97
C GLY A 34 -16.64 1.03 11.13
N LYS A 35 -17.40 -0.05 10.94
CA LYS A 35 -17.01 -1.25 10.20
C LYS A 35 -18.06 -1.57 9.15
N VAL A 36 -17.65 -1.73 7.90
CA VAL A 36 -18.59 -2.11 6.82
C VAL A 36 -17.99 -3.10 5.85
N THR A 37 -18.81 -4.07 5.42
CA THR A 37 -18.50 -4.99 4.32
C THR A 37 -19.47 -4.77 3.18
N TYR A 38 -18.95 -4.37 2.02
CA TYR A 38 -19.69 -4.23 0.77
C TYR A 38 -19.40 -5.43 -0.12
N GLN A 39 -20.44 -6.12 -0.57
CA GLN A 39 -20.32 -7.29 -1.42
C GLN A 39 -21.16 -7.12 -2.70
N ALA A 40 -20.56 -7.39 -3.87
CA ALA A 40 -21.29 -7.41 -5.13
C ALA A 40 -20.96 -8.66 -5.97
N GLY A 41 -21.91 -9.10 -6.79
CA GLY A 41 -21.69 -10.25 -7.68
C GLY A 41 -20.80 -9.95 -8.88
N LYS A 42 -20.84 -8.71 -9.40
CA LYS A 42 -20.10 -8.33 -10.61
C LYS A 42 -19.24 -7.09 -10.42
N LYS A 43 -19.76 -6.04 -9.76
CA LYS A 43 -19.10 -4.73 -9.74
C LYS A 43 -19.46 -3.92 -8.51
N ILE A 44 -18.48 -3.26 -7.90
CA ILE A 44 -18.69 -2.21 -6.90
C ILE A 44 -18.23 -0.89 -7.50
N VAL A 45 -19.05 0.15 -7.40
CA VAL A 45 -18.73 1.52 -7.83
C VAL A 45 -18.69 2.41 -6.60
N LEU A 46 -17.55 3.05 -6.35
CA LEU A 46 -17.42 4.05 -5.30
C LEU A 46 -17.46 5.44 -5.94
N SER A 47 -18.37 6.29 -5.49
CA SER A 47 -18.54 7.67 -5.97
C SER A 47 -18.78 8.56 -4.77
N GLU A 48 -17.90 9.51 -4.46
CA GLU A 48 -17.94 10.31 -3.22
C GLU A 48 -17.76 9.52 -1.91
N PHE A 49 -17.28 8.27 -1.98
CA PHE A 49 -17.00 7.46 -0.80
C PHE A 49 -15.83 7.99 0.03
N ARG A 50 -15.96 8.05 1.37
CA ARG A 50 -14.89 8.47 2.28
C ARG A 50 -14.76 7.55 3.49
N ALA A 51 -13.55 7.11 3.79
CA ALA A 51 -13.25 6.36 5.02
C ALA A 51 -12.40 7.20 5.97
N LYS A 52 -12.88 7.44 7.20
CA LYS A 52 -12.12 8.18 8.22
C LYS A 52 -11.07 7.26 8.86
N GLY A 53 -9.94 7.84 9.28
CA GLY A 53 -8.88 7.10 9.98
C GLY A 53 -9.43 6.36 11.21
N GLY A 54 -9.10 5.07 11.33
CA GLY A 54 -9.62 4.19 12.38
C GLY A 54 -10.96 3.49 12.07
N SER A 55 -11.51 3.66 10.86
CA SER A 55 -12.60 2.81 10.34
C SER A 55 -12.07 1.51 9.72
N ARG A 56 -12.96 0.54 9.47
CA ARG A 56 -12.65 -0.69 8.74
C ARG A 56 -13.62 -0.89 7.59
N VAL A 57 -13.10 -0.97 6.37
CA VAL A 57 -13.91 -1.13 5.16
C VAL A 57 -13.43 -2.36 4.41
N VAL A 58 -14.36 -3.23 4.03
CA VAL A 58 -14.09 -4.45 3.24
C VAL A 58 -14.93 -4.40 1.97
N LEU A 59 -14.30 -4.55 0.81
CA LEU A 59 -14.96 -4.63 -0.50
C LEU A 59 -14.76 -6.04 -1.05
N ARG A 60 -15.83 -6.72 -1.47
CA ARG A 60 -15.77 -8.09 -1.99
C ARG A 60 -16.56 -8.24 -3.29
N ILE A 61 -15.92 -8.78 -4.32
CA ILE A 61 -16.61 -9.33 -5.49
C ILE A 61 -16.66 -10.84 -5.31
N VAL A 62 -17.87 -11.38 -5.14
CA VAL A 62 -18.07 -12.82 -4.96
C VAL A 62 -19.15 -13.24 -5.95
N PRO A 63 -18.86 -14.18 -6.89
CA PRO A 63 -19.90 -14.76 -7.73
C PRO A 63 -21.01 -15.27 -6.81
N CYS A 64 -22.23 -14.78 -7.01
CA CYS A 64 -23.37 -15.21 -6.20
C CYS A 64 -23.78 -16.62 -6.66
N ALA A 65 -22.92 -17.60 -6.40
CA ALA A 65 -23.11 -18.98 -6.81
C ALA A 65 -23.34 -19.91 -5.61
N ASN A 66 -23.19 -19.45 -4.37
CA ASN A 66 -23.60 -20.20 -3.16
C ASN A 66 -23.81 -19.24 -1.98
N ALA A 67 -25.02 -18.70 -1.85
CA ALA A 67 -25.48 -18.03 -0.65
C ALA A 67 -25.93 -19.08 0.39
N SER A 68 -24.98 -19.78 1.01
CA SER A 68 -25.23 -20.54 2.25
C SER A 68 -23.93 -20.89 2.94
N THR A 69 -23.51 -20.03 3.85
CA THR A 69 -23.29 -20.29 5.28
C THR A 69 -22.57 -19.08 5.84
N LYS A 70 -23.04 -18.61 7.00
CA LYS A 70 -22.34 -17.61 7.81
C LYS A 70 -20.97 -18.17 8.19
N ALA A 71 -19.97 -17.95 7.35
CA ALA A 71 -18.59 -18.09 7.77
C ALA A 71 -18.24 -16.81 8.54
N GLU A 72 -18.49 -16.82 9.85
CA GLU A 72 -17.77 -15.92 10.76
C GLU A 72 -16.29 -16.28 10.68
N THR A 73 -15.59 -15.64 9.75
CA THR A 73 -14.14 -15.62 9.81
C THR A 73 -13.79 -14.63 10.91
N LEU A 74 -13.51 -15.14 12.12
CA LEU A 74 -12.71 -14.45 13.13
C LEU A 74 -11.32 -14.20 12.53
N LEU A 75 -11.24 -13.17 11.68
CA LEU A 75 -9.97 -12.57 11.29
C LEU A 75 -9.47 -11.85 12.53
N ASN A 76 -8.61 -12.52 13.29
CA ASN A 76 -7.59 -11.86 14.09
C ASN A 76 -6.77 -10.97 13.16
N ALA A 77 -7.32 -9.79 12.85
CA ALA A 77 -6.59 -8.72 12.24
C ALA A 77 -5.62 -8.24 13.30
N ARG A 78 -4.46 -8.92 13.38
CA ARG A 78 -3.24 -8.22 13.78
C ARG A 78 -3.23 -7.00 12.88
N SER A 79 -3.38 -5.82 13.48
CA SER A 79 -3.15 -4.57 12.80
C SER A 79 -1.83 -4.75 12.07
N ALA A 80 -1.87 -4.89 10.74
CA ALA A 80 -0.66 -4.75 9.98
C ALA A 80 -0.23 -3.32 10.29
N ASP A 81 0.84 -3.18 11.06
CA ASP A 81 1.57 -1.93 11.13
C ASP A 81 1.55 -1.37 9.71
N ILE A 82 0.98 -0.18 9.52
CA ILE A 82 1.03 0.57 8.25
C ILE A 82 2.46 1.07 8.11
N GLY A 83 3.37 0.11 8.07
CA GLY A 83 4.78 0.23 7.91
C GLY A 83 5.11 -0.13 6.49
N ILE A 84 6.00 0.65 5.91
CA ILE A 84 6.70 0.22 4.71
C ILE A 84 7.41 -1.08 5.11
N ASN A 85 6.96 -2.22 4.59
CA ASN A 85 7.53 -3.53 4.90
C ASN A 85 8.53 -3.99 3.83
N HIS A 86 8.71 -3.20 2.77
CA HIS A 86 9.64 -3.49 1.68
C HIS A 86 10.23 -2.18 1.14
N LEU A 87 11.42 -2.24 0.55
CA LEU A 87 12.06 -1.10 -0.09
C LEU A 87 11.18 -0.53 -1.22
N GLN A 88 10.87 0.77 -1.21
CA GLN A 88 10.08 1.44 -2.26
C GLN A 88 10.87 2.58 -2.90
N LEU A 89 10.74 2.72 -4.22
CA LEU A 89 11.36 3.79 -5.00
C LEU A 89 10.28 4.53 -5.79
N TYR A 90 10.12 5.84 -5.58
CA TYR A 90 9.08 6.61 -6.26
C TYR A 90 9.44 8.10 -6.42
N PRO A 91 9.00 8.77 -7.50
CA PRO A 91 8.41 8.18 -8.70
C PRO A 91 9.44 7.38 -9.51
N ASN A 92 8.98 6.38 -10.27
CA ASN A 92 9.80 5.63 -11.21
C ASN A 92 8.94 5.29 -12.45
N PRO A 93 9.18 5.88 -13.63
CA PRO A 93 10.30 6.78 -13.98
C PRO A 93 10.32 8.14 -13.26
N THR A 94 11.46 8.84 -13.30
CA THR A 94 11.62 10.19 -12.77
C THR A 94 12.32 11.14 -13.76
N LYS A 95 11.98 12.44 -13.69
CA LYS A 95 12.62 13.51 -14.48
C LYS A 95 13.79 14.19 -13.78
N SER A 96 13.84 14.16 -12.45
CA SER A 96 14.86 14.92 -11.70
C SER A 96 15.19 14.31 -10.36
N SER A 97 14.19 13.82 -9.61
CA SER A 97 14.43 13.25 -8.28
C SER A 97 13.49 12.10 -7.95
N PHE A 98 13.94 11.21 -7.07
CA PHE A 98 13.11 10.14 -6.54
C PHE A 98 13.40 9.91 -5.06
N VAL A 99 12.47 9.26 -4.38
CA VAL A 99 12.54 8.93 -2.96
C VAL A 99 12.78 7.44 -2.80
N ILE A 100 13.74 7.10 -1.94
CA ILE A 100 13.97 5.77 -1.41
C ILE A 100 13.27 5.71 -0.06
N ALA A 101 12.23 4.89 0.08
CA ALA A 101 11.58 4.62 1.36
C ALA A 101 11.98 3.23 1.87
N LEU A 102 12.64 3.23 3.03
CA LEU A 102 13.18 2.01 3.65
C LEU A 102 12.14 1.28 4.49
N PRO A 103 12.27 -0.06 4.64
CA PRO A 103 11.38 -0.81 5.49
C PRO A 103 11.54 -0.46 6.98
N LEU A 104 10.43 -0.46 7.74
CA LEU A 104 10.43 -0.23 9.20
C LEU A 104 11.04 -1.41 9.97
N LYS A 105 10.84 -2.63 9.46
CA LYS A 105 11.37 -3.87 10.04
C LYS A 105 12.19 -4.55 8.94
N PRO A 106 13.50 -4.28 8.83
CA PRO A 106 14.35 -5.06 7.93
C PRO A 106 14.26 -6.54 8.35
N ASN A 107 14.29 -7.47 7.39
CA ASN A 107 14.11 -8.92 7.59
C ASN A 107 15.16 -9.59 8.52
N ALA A 108 16.07 -8.85 9.14
CA ALA A 108 17.13 -9.36 9.99
C ALA A 108 16.92 -8.98 11.45
N GLN A 109 16.87 -10.00 12.32
CA GLN A 109 16.79 -9.94 13.78
C GLN A 109 17.93 -9.18 14.50
N LYS A 110 18.84 -8.49 13.77
CA LYS A 110 19.90 -7.62 14.33
C LYS A 110 20.20 -6.47 13.36
N ALA A 111 19.44 -5.39 13.43
CA ALA A 111 19.48 -4.25 12.50
C ALA A 111 20.45 -3.13 12.92
N ASN A 112 21.71 -3.45 13.23
CA ASN A 112 22.64 -2.43 13.72
C ASN A 112 23.33 -1.63 12.60
N SER A 113 23.33 -2.11 11.36
CA SER A 113 23.92 -1.41 10.22
C SER A 113 23.09 -1.66 8.95
N GLN A 114 22.59 -0.58 8.35
CA GLN A 114 21.95 -0.59 7.05
C GLN A 114 22.65 0.42 6.15
N LEU A 115 22.88 0.05 4.90
CA LEU A 115 23.57 0.89 3.93
C LEU A 115 22.71 1.02 2.67
N VAL A 116 22.56 2.25 2.17
CA VAL A 116 21.99 2.53 0.86
C VAL A 116 23.09 3.05 -0.04
N GLU A 117 23.21 2.43 -1.20
CA GLU A 117 24.13 2.81 -2.26
C GLU A 117 23.33 3.03 -3.55
N VAL A 118 23.58 4.12 -4.25
CA VAL A 118 22.95 4.45 -5.54
C VAL A 118 24.03 4.60 -6.58
N TYR A 119 23.90 3.89 -7.69
CA TYR A 119 24.89 3.86 -8.77
C TYR A 119 24.25 4.12 -10.14
N SER A 120 25.01 4.70 -11.06
CA SER A 120 24.71 4.61 -12.49
C SER A 120 24.94 3.18 -12.99
N LEU A 121 24.43 2.85 -14.18
CA LEU A 121 24.69 1.54 -14.81
C LEU A 121 26.18 1.27 -15.06
N LEU A 122 27.01 2.33 -15.17
CA LEU A 122 28.47 2.24 -15.31
C LEU A 122 29.20 2.11 -13.96
N GLY A 123 28.48 2.01 -12.85
CA GLY A 123 29.05 1.87 -11.50
C GLY A 123 29.46 3.18 -10.83
N THR A 124 29.18 4.34 -11.44
CA THR A 124 29.46 5.65 -10.82
C THR A 124 28.58 5.83 -9.58
N THR A 125 29.19 6.09 -8.43
CA THR A 125 28.46 6.29 -7.16
C THR A 125 27.77 7.65 -7.14
N VAL A 126 26.45 7.66 -6.91
CA VAL A 126 25.63 8.85 -6.70
C VAL A 126 25.44 9.11 -5.20
N LEU A 127 25.19 8.06 -4.43
CA LEU A 127 25.01 8.13 -2.98
C LEU A 127 25.60 6.87 -2.34
N LYS A 128 26.21 7.02 -1.18
CA LYS A 128 26.54 5.92 -0.26
C LYS A 128 26.37 6.42 1.17
N LYS A 129 25.38 5.87 1.90
CA LYS A 129 25.00 6.40 3.22
C LYS A 129 24.49 5.29 4.14
N ASN A 130 24.89 5.35 5.41
CA ASN A 130 24.31 4.55 6.49
C ASN A 130 22.94 5.11 6.88
N VAL A 131 21.95 4.24 7.04
CA VAL A 131 20.54 4.62 7.14
C VAL A 131 19.85 3.94 8.31
N LYS A 132 18.72 4.50 8.74
CA LYS A 132 17.87 3.94 9.80
C LYS A 132 16.63 3.24 9.21
N PRO A 133 16.06 2.24 9.91
CA PRO A 133 14.78 1.67 9.51
C PRO A 133 13.71 2.76 9.31
N GLY A 134 12.92 2.66 8.24
CA GLY A 134 11.87 3.63 7.91
C GLY A 134 12.32 4.97 7.35
N GLU A 135 13.63 5.21 7.23
CA GLU A 135 14.14 6.47 6.68
C GLU A 135 13.69 6.66 5.23
N LYS A 136 13.40 7.91 4.88
CA LYS A 136 13.12 8.34 3.50
C LYS A 136 14.25 9.22 3.01
N ILE A 137 14.79 8.89 1.84
CA ILE A 137 15.95 9.57 1.28
C ILE A 137 15.56 10.11 -0.09
N ALA A 138 15.65 11.42 -0.26
CA ALA A 138 15.49 12.06 -1.56
C ALA A 138 16.82 12.02 -2.33
N ILE A 139 16.77 11.57 -3.58
CA ILE A 139 17.90 11.51 -4.50
C ILE A 139 17.64 12.52 -5.60
N ASP A 140 18.57 13.46 -5.78
CA ASP A 140 18.56 14.41 -6.88
C ASP A 140 19.47 13.90 -8.02
N LEU A 141 18.89 13.79 -9.20
CA LEU A 141 19.50 13.39 -10.46
C LEU A 141 19.51 14.53 -11.49
N THR A 142 19.10 15.76 -11.14
CA THR A 142 18.94 16.89 -12.08
C THR A 142 20.18 17.12 -12.96
N ASN A 143 21.37 16.96 -12.41
CA ASN A 143 22.65 17.14 -13.10
C ASN A 143 23.34 15.81 -13.44
N LYS A 144 22.59 14.71 -13.56
CA LYS A 144 23.10 13.37 -13.84
C LYS A 144 22.62 12.89 -15.22
N PRO A 145 23.39 12.05 -15.93
CA PRO A 145 22.97 11.55 -17.23
C PRO A 145 21.64 10.79 -17.15
N LYS A 146 20.78 11.00 -18.16
CA LYS A 146 19.56 10.21 -18.34
C LYS A 146 19.92 8.73 -18.53
N GLY A 147 19.11 7.84 -17.96
CA GLY A 147 19.38 6.40 -18.01
C GLY A 147 18.92 5.65 -16.77
N ILE A 148 19.52 4.49 -16.56
CA ILE A 148 19.16 3.57 -15.47
C ILE A 148 20.11 3.78 -14.29
N TYR A 149 19.51 3.88 -13.10
CA TYR A 149 20.20 3.90 -11.82
C TYR A 149 19.82 2.68 -11.00
N LEU A 150 20.79 2.13 -10.28
CA LEU A 150 20.62 0.99 -9.38
C LEU A 150 20.67 1.48 -7.94
N VAL A 151 19.63 1.15 -7.17
CA VAL A 151 19.56 1.36 -5.73
C VAL A 151 19.81 0.02 -5.06
N LYS A 152 20.92 -0.07 -4.34
CA LYS A 152 21.33 -1.22 -3.55
C LYS A 152 21.13 -0.90 -2.08
N TYR A 153 20.31 -1.71 -1.43
CA TYR A 153 20.03 -1.64 0.00
C TYR A 153 20.61 -2.88 0.66
N VAL A 154 21.57 -2.67 1.56
CA VAL A 154 22.31 -3.72 2.24
C VAL A 154 21.90 -3.72 3.70
N THR A 155 21.52 -4.89 4.19
CA THR A 155 21.23 -5.16 5.61
C THR A 155 22.02 -6.39 6.06
N ASN A 156 22.00 -6.68 7.36
CA ASN A 156 22.70 -7.84 7.92
C ASN A 156 22.08 -9.17 7.44
N GLY A 157 22.54 -9.65 6.29
CA GLY A 157 22.15 -10.94 5.70
C GLY A 157 21.38 -10.85 4.38
N GLU A 158 20.97 -9.65 3.94
CA GLU A 158 20.20 -9.47 2.71
C GLU A 158 20.63 -8.23 1.94
N VAL A 159 20.74 -8.38 0.61
CA VAL A 159 20.99 -7.30 -0.34
C VAL A 159 19.82 -7.22 -1.29
N ILE A 160 19.14 -6.07 -1.30
CA ILE A 160 18.03 -5.78 -2.22
C ILE A 160 18.53 -4.79 -3.26
N ILE A 161 18.37 -5.12 -4.55
CA ILE A 161 18.69 -4.22 -5.66
C ILE A 161 17.42 -3.88 -6.43
N LYS A 162 17.18 -2.59 -6.66
CA LYS A 162 16.06 -2.09 -7.48
C LYS A 162 16.56 -1.06 -8.49
N LYS A 163 15.92 -1.01 -9.66
CA LYS A 163 16.24 -0.03 -10.72
C LYS A 163 15.29 1.16 -10.72
N VAL A 164 15.81 2.33 -11.06
CA VAL A 164 15.05 3.57 -11.36
C VAL A 164 15.44 4.08 -12.74
N ILE A 165 14.46 4.58 -13.48
CA ILE A 165 14.63 5.15 -14.81
C ILE A 165 14.58 6.68 -14.70
N HIS A 166 15.67 7.35 -15.08
CA HIS A 166 15.76 8.80 -15.20
C HIS A 166 15.62 9.23 -16.67
N GLN A 167 14.64 10.09 -16.95
CA GLN A 167 14.23 10.53 -18.29
C GLN A 167 14.57 11.98 -18.62
#